data_AF-A0A356PY39-F1
#
_entry.id   AF-A0A356PY39-F1
#
_cell.length_a   1.000
_cell.length_b   1.000
_cell.length_c   1.000
_cell.angle_alpha   90.00
_cell.angle_beta   90.00
_cell.angle_gamma   90.00
#
_symmetry.space_group_name_H-M   'P 1'
#
loop_
_entity.id
_entity.type
_entity.pdbx_description
1 polymer ?
#
loop_
_entity_poly.entity_id
_entity_poly.type
_entity_poly.pdbx_seq_one_letter_code
_entity_poly.pdbx_strand_id
1 'polypeptide(L)' 'REHLGLNKPIYAPSAAYGHFGRTAGEAGPGTFSWEATDLADRLAAAV' A
#
# COMPACT_ATOMS: atom_id res chain seq x y z
N ARG A 1 -0.63 -10.04 7.46
CA ARG A 1 -0.61 -8.98 8.51
C ARG A 1 0.68 -8.17 8.49
N GLU A 2 1.84 -8.82 8.39
CA GLU A 2 3.14 -8.16 8.46
C GLU A 2 3.54 -7.45 7.16
N HIS A 3 3.37 -8.12 6.01
CA HIS A 3 3.82 -7.59 4.71
C HIS A 3 3.30 -6.17 4.41
N LEU A 4 2.00 -5.94 4.54
CA LEU A 4 1.39 -4.61 4.32
C LEU A 4 1.40 -3.70 5.57
N GLY A 5 1.83 -4.20 6.73
CA GLY A 5 1.88 -3.39 7.97
C GLY A 5 0.53 -2.84 8.46
N LEU A 6 -0.57 -3.54 8.21
CA LEU A 6 -1.95 -3.06 8.48
C LEU A 6 -2.30 -2.94 9.97
N ASN A 7 -1.44 -3.39 10.88
CA ASN A 7 -1.61 -3.19 12.31
C ASN A 7 -1.24 -1.77 12.79
N LYS A 8 -0.92 -0.85 11.88
CA LYS A 8 -0.58 0.55 12.14
C LYS A 8 -1.79 1.46 11.95
N PRO A 9 -1.83 2.64 12.60
CA PRO A 9 -2.94 3.60 12.45
C PRO A 9 -2.84 4.41 11.14
N ILE A 10 -3.02 3.75 10.00
CA ILE A 10 -2.83 4.34 8.65
C ILE A 10 -4.15 4.68 7.92
N TYR A 11 -5.29 4.55 8.59
CA TYR A 11 -6.60 4.50 7.94
C TYR A 11 -7.23 5.87 7.67
N ALA A 12 -6.91 6.88 8.49
CA ALA A 12 -7.54 8.21 8.40
C ALA A 12 -7.44 8.85 6.99
N PRO A 13 -6.28 8.81 6.30
CA PRO A 13 -6.15 9.37 4.97
C PRO A 13 -7.00 8.68 3.89
N SER A 14 -7.39 7.42 4.10
CA SER A 14 -8.19 6.64 3.14
C SER A 14 -9.70 6.89 3.25
N ALA A 15 -10.16 7.56 4.32
CA ALA A 15 -11.58 7.81 4.58
C ALA A 15 -12.20 8.88 3.66
N ALA A 16 -11.38 9.60 2.90
CA ALA A 16 -11.81 10.59 1.92
C ALA A 16 -10.99 10.45 0.63
N TYR A 17 -11.60 10.79 -0.51
CA TYR A 17 -10.97 10.74 -1.84
C TYR A 17 -10.52 9.33 -2.30
N GLY A 18 -11.04 8.28 -1.67
CA GLY A 18 -10.88 6.89 -2.10
C GLY A 18 -9.72 6.15 -1.44
N HIS A 19 -9.84 4.81 -1.46
CA HIS A 19 -8.86 3.88 -0.89
C HIS A 19 -7.77 3.45 -1.90
N PHE A 20 -8.03 3.61 -3.20
CA PHE A 20 -7.20 3.07 -4.30
C PHE A 20 -6.81 4.16 -5.29
N GLY A 21 -5.75 3.91 -6.06
CA GLY A 21 -5.24 4.83 -7.08
C GLY A 21 -4.40 5.97 -6.50
N ARG A 22 -3.92 5.81 -5.26
CA ARG A 22 -3.06 6.75 -4.54
C ARG A 22 -1.65 6.22 -4.49
N THR A 23 -0.67 7.08 -4.20
CA THR A 23 0.72 6.63 -4.14
C THR A 23 1.01 5.97 -2.80
N ALA A 24 1.74 4.84 -2.79
CA ALA A 24 2.20 4.22 -1.55
C ALA A 24 3.03 5.21 -0.73
N GLY A 25 2.66 5.41 0.55
CA GLY A 25 3.32 6.34 1.46
C GLY A 25 2.92 7.81 1.31
N GLU A 26 1.98 8.15 0.42
CA GLU A 26 1.58 9.54 0.12
C GLU A 26 1.17 10.34 1.36
N ALA A 27 0.48 9.71 2.32
CA ALA A 27 0.03 10.34 3.56
C ALA A 27 0.91 9.99 4.77
N GLY A 28 2.16 9.58 4.53
CA GLY A 28 3.13 9.20 5.54
C GLY A 28 3.48 7.70 5.54
N PRO A 29 4.50 7.30 6.34
CA PRO A 29 5.04 5.95 6.30
C PRO A 29 3.99 4.86 6.52
N GLY A 30 3.91 3.91 5.58
CA GLY A 30 3.00 2.77 5.65
C GLY A 30 1.56 3.05 5.19
N THR A 31 1.21 4.28 4.84
CA THR A 31 -0.09 4.57 4.20
C THR A 31 -0.13 3.97 2.80
N PHE A 32 -1.31 3.49 2.39
CA PHE A 32 -1.53 2.92 1.05
C PHE A 32 -0.52 1.84 0.65
N SER A 33 -0.04 1.03 1.60
CA SER A 33 0.99 0.02 1.33
C SER A 33 0.55 -1.04 0.30
N TRP A 34 -0.76 -1.20 0.10
CA TRP A 34 -1.35 -2.08 -0.92
C TRP A 34 -1.26 -1.52 -2.35
N GLU A 35 -0.93 -0.24 -2.53
CA GLU A 35 -0.71 0.36 -3.85
C GLU A 35 0.73 0.14 -4.36
N ALA A 36 1.61 -0.45 -3.53
CA ALA A 36 2.98 -0.75 -3.94
C ALA A 36 3.02 -1.91 -4.96
N THR A 37 3.84 -1.75 -6.01
CA THR A 37 4.06 -2.76 -7.06
C THR A 37 5.41 -3.46 -6.91
N ASP A 38 5.94 -3.54 -5.69
CA ASP A 38 7.26 -4.09 -5.36
C ASP A 38 7.37 -5.61 -5.61
N LEU A 39 6.25 -6.30 -5.79
CA LEU A 39 6.20 -7.72 -6.15
C LEU A 39 6.16 -7.95 -7.67
N ALA A 40 6.01 -6.92 -8.51
CA ALA A 40 5.75 -7.08 -9.94
C ALA A 40 6.87 -7.86 -10.66
N ASP A 41 8.13 -7.46 -10.49
CA ASP A 41 9.28 -8.11 -11.14
C ASP A 41 9.44 -9.57 -10.71
N ARG A 42 9.19 -9.85 -9.42
CA ARG A 42 9.28 -11.20 -8.87
C ARG A 42 8.20 -12.12 -9.43
N LEU A 43 6.99 -11.61 -9.62
CA LEU A 43 5.89 -12.34 -10.23
C LEU A 43 6.16 -12.57 -11.72
N ALA A 44 6.67 -11.55 -12.42
CA ALA A 44 7.03 -11.66 -13.83
C ALA A 44 8.15 -12.69 -14.09
N ALA A 45 9.10 -12.83 -13.16
CA ALA A 45 10.17 -13.83 -13.26
C ALA A 45 9.72 -15.27 -12.91
N ALA A 46 8.53 -15.45 -12.33
CA ALA A 46 8.01 -16.74 -11.89
C ALA A 46 7.13 -17.43 -12.94
N VAL A 47 6.88 -16.77 -14.07
CA VAL A 47 6.14 -17.28 -15.24
C VAL A 47 7.07 -17.51 -16.40
#